data_AF-A0A1R1YNA2-F1
#
_entry.id   AF-A0A1R1YNA2-F1
#
_cell.length_a   1.000
_cell.length_b   1.000
_cell.length_c   1.000
_cell.angle_alpha   90.00
_cell.angle_beta   90.00
_cell.angle_gamma   90.00
#
_symmetry.space_group_name_H-M   'P 1'
#
loop_
_entity.id
_entity.type
_entity.pdbx_description
1 polymer ?
#
loop_
_entity_poly.entity_id
_entity_poly.type
_entity_poly.pdbx_seq_one_letter_code
_entity_poly.pdbx_strand_id
1 'polypeptide(L)'
;MLLGLLPLLKDEDEKASHFSTKEQFDWAHALLVQGLLLPIEFVDTIKKSVEVYQIWLLKPNLRPKYLQHEEIDGFLKKIIFELVLLFNPRPYSTTGAISTDIPKPLIEDPVPVPIELEPTPENSASKIKRGILGFKSQMNKSSSAKPSISSTEDSQQNKVAYTPTEKYTELLKTVLMIFTVLTRISSNNIWRKTIIQTVVKSITGVADFCLKQGNENEEIIDFEKIYRQTDPMWAGVGTSISELLMKNFFEVWFRTETVDDKMWSTLIYRIKFWTHRSQVVSDVSTASVSFTRRSCRILYDNDPRVGTQSLVLELG
;
A
#
# COMPACT_ATOMS: atom_id res chain seq x y z
N MET A 1 -25.02 -12.47 -5.21
CA MET A 1 -24.89 -13.47 -4.12
C MET A 1 -24.04 -12.91 -2.98
N LEU A 2 -22.71 -12.75 -3.14
CA LEU A 2 -21.77 -12.22 -2.14
C LEU A 2 -22.30 -11.03 -1.29
N LEU A 3 -22.85 -10.00 -1.93
CA LEU A 3 -23.36 -8.80 -1.27
C LEU A 3 -24.47 -9.03 -0.21
N GLY A 4 -25.22 -10.14 -0.29
CA GLY A 4 -26.26 -10.49 0.69
C GLY A 4 -25.75 -11.33 1.88
N LEU A 5 -24.58 -11.95 1.74
CA LEU A 5 -23.96 -12.81 2.76
C LEU A 5 -22.96 -12.04 3.63
N LEU A 6 -22.30 -11.02 3.07
CA LEU A 6 -21.36 -10.16 3.80
C LEU A 6 -21.95 -9.46 5.04
N PRO A 7 -23.23 -9.03 5.07
CA PRO A 7 -23.86 -8.53 6.30
C PRO A 7 -23.98 -9.61 7.39
N LEU A 8 -24.38 -10.84 7.04
CA LEU A 8 -24.50 -11.97 7.98
C LEU A 8 -23.14 -12.41 8.56
N LEU A 9 -22.05 -12.12 7.83
CA LEU A 9 -20.67 -12.30 8.29
C LEU A 9 -20.16 -11.17 9.19
N LYS A 10 -20.86 -10.02 9.20
CA LYS A 10 -20.49 -8.80 9.93
C LYS A 10 -21.19 -8.68 11.28
N ASP A 11 -22.20 -9.51 11.56
CA ASP A 11 -23.10 -9.38 12.71
C ASP A 11 -22.37 -9.03 14.01
N GLU A 12 -22.70 -7.86 14.55
CA GLU A 12 -22.09 -7.32 15.78
C GLU A 12 -22.72 -7.92 17.05
N ASP A 13 -23.83 -8.66 16.88
CA ASP A 13 -24.55 -9.35 17.94
C ASP A 13 -23.95 -10.72 18.26
N GLU A 14 -23.25 -10.85 19.40
CA GLU A 14 -22.59 -12.09 19.89
C GLU A 14 -23.52 -13.33 19.95
N LYS A 15 -24.84 -13.12 19.90
CA LYS A 15 -25.89 -14.15 19.99
C LYS A 15 -26.17 -14.84 18.65
N ALA A 16 -25.89 -14.21 17.50
CA ALA A 16 -26.23 -14.71 16.17
C ALA A 16 -25.03 -15.34 15.44
N SER A 17 -24.42 -16.39 16.02
CA SER A 17 -23.36 -17.12 15.30
C SER A 17 -23.96 -18.06 14.25
N HIS A 18 -24.15 -17.56 13.02
CA HIS A 18 -24.69 -18.33 11.88
C HIS A 18 -23.83 -19.54 11.48
N PHE A 19 -22.55 -19.54 11.86
CA PHE A 19 -21.61 -20.64 11.63
C PHE A 19 -21.60 -21.60 12.82
N SER A 20 -22.55 -22.53 12.82
CA SER A 20 -22.64 -23.60 13.82
C SER A 20 -21.74 -24.79 13.48
N THR A 21 -21.41 -25.00 12.21
CA THR A 21 -20.50 -26.06 11.76
C THR A 21 -19.25 -25.51 11.06
N LYS A 22 -18.17 -26.29 11.07
CA LYS A 22 -16.93 -25.99 10.36
C LYS A 22 -17.16 -25.84 8.84
N GLU A 23 -18.00 -26.68 8.26
CA GLU A 23 -18.33 -26.68 6.82
C GLU A 23 -19.02 -25.39 6.37
N GLN A 24 -19.96 -24.89 7.18
CA GLN A 24 -20.63 -23.60 6.93
C GLN A 24 -19.62 -22.45 6.93
N PHE A 25 -18.66 -22.49 7.86
CA PHE A 25 -17.58 -21.53 7.89
C PHE A 25 -16.64 -21.67 6.69
N ASP A 26 -16.14 -22.86 6.38
CA ASP A 26 -15.17 -23.07 5.31
C ASP A 26 -15.74 -22.63 3.95
N TRP A 27 -17.04 -22.82 3.73
CA TRP A 27 -17.77 -22.26 2.59
C TRP A 27 -17.82 -20.72 2.59
N ALA A 28 -18.17 -20.11 3.73
CA ALA A 28 -18.25 -18.64 3.83
C ALA A 28 -16.86 -17.97 3.78
N HIS A 29 -15.83 -18.64 4.30
CA HIS A 29 -14.43 -18.24 4.19
C HIS A 29 -13.95 -18.30 2.73
N ALA A 30 -14.27 -19.37 2.00
CA ALA A 30 -14.00 -19.45 0.56
C ALA A 30 -14.68 -18.31 -0.22
N LEU A 31 -15.91 -17.92 0.14
CA LEU A 31 -16.58 -16.75 -0.44
C LEU A 31 -15.87 -15.43 -0.12
N LEU A 32 -15.38 -15.23 1.11
CA LEU A 32 -14.59 -14.04 1.47
C LEU A 32 -13.29 -13.95 0.66
N VAL A 33 -12.58 -15.08 0.48
CA VAL A 33 -11.38 -15.15 -0.36
C VAL A 33 -11.73 -14.82 -1.82
N GLN A 34 -12.82 -15.37 -2.37
CA GLN A 34 -13.29 -15.00 -3.71
C GLN A 34 -13.65 -13.50 -3.80
N GLY A 35 -14.26 -12.94 -2.75
CA GLY A 35 -14.53 -11.50 -2.62
C GLY A 35 -13.26 -10.64 -2.63
N LEU A 36 -12.17 -11.12 -2.01
CA LEU A 36 -10.85 -10.48 -2.10
C LEU A 36 -10.17 -10.67 -3.46
N LEU A 37 -10.53 -11.67 -4.26
CA LEU A 37 -9.94 -11.93 -5.58
C LEU A 37 -10.68 -11.23 -6.73
N LEU A 38 -11.71 -10.43 -6.45
CA LEU A 38 -12.44 -9.68 -7.47
C LEU A 38 -11.56 -8.65 -8.20
N PRO A 39 -11.87 -8.35 -9.48
CA PRO A 39 -11.31 -7.21 -10.21
C PRO A 39 -11.54 -5.87 -9.50
N ILE A 40 -10.68 -4.88 -9.79
CA ILE A 40 -10.68 -3.61 -9.04
C ILE A 40 -11.95 -2.77 -9.23
N GLU A 41 -12.75 -3.02 -10.26
CA GLU A 41 -14.05 -2.37 -10.47
C GLU A 41 -15.02 -2.66 -9.30
N PHE A 42 -14.79 -3.75 -8.57
CA PHE A 42 -15.62 -4.19 -7.45
C PHE A 42 -15.07 -3.80 -6.07
N VAL A 43 -14.28 -2.71 -5.93
CA VAL A 43 -13.69 -2.27 -4.64
C VAL A 43 -14.69 -2.30 -3.48
N ASP A 44 -15.93 -1.86 -3.70
CA ASP A 44 -16.97 -1.79 -2.67
C ASP A 44 -17.39 -3.18 -2.14
N THR A 45 -17.15 -4.27 -2.88
CA THR A 45 -17.32 -5.67 -2.42
C THR A 45 -16.05 -6.20 -1.74
N ILE A 46 -14.87 -5.87 -2.30
CA ILE A 46 -13.57 -6.21 -1.70
C ILE A 46 -13.48 -5.60 -0.29
N LYS A 47 -13.83 -4.32 -0.15
CA LYS A 47 -13.87 -3.59 1.12
C LYS A 47 -14.74 -4.27 2.17
N LYS A 48 -15.94 -4.73 1.81
CA LYS A 48 -16.82 -5.47 2.73
C LYS A 48 -16.20 -6.79 3.19
N SER A 49 -15.45 -7.48 2.34
CA SER A 49 -14.70 -8.68 2.75
C SER A 49 -13.55 -8.34 3.70
N VAL A 50 -12.84 -7.22 3.47
CA VAL A 50 -11.83 -6.69 4.40
C VAL A 50 -12.43 -6.29 5.75
N GLU A 51 -13.63 -5.69 5.78
CA GLU A 51 -14.32 -5.34 7.03
C GLU A 51 -14.63 -6.58 7.90
N VAL A 52 -15.03 -7.71 7.30
CA VAL A 52 -15.24 -8.98 8.02
C VAL A 52 -13.91 -9.50 8.59
N TYR A 53 -12.84 -9.51 7.80
CA TYR A 53 -11.52 -9.90 8.29
C TYR A 53 -10.99 -8.97 9.38
N GLN A 54 -11.24 -7.67 9.28
CA GLN A 54 -10.91 -6.69 10.32
C GLN A 54 -11.61 -7.02 11.64
N ILE A 55 -12.91 -7.39 11.59
CA ILE A 55 -13.66 -7.80 12.78
C ILE A 55 -13.04 -9.06 13.40
N TRP A 56 -12.78 -10.11 12.63
CA TRP A 56 -12.20 -11.36 13.16
C TRP A 56 -10.78 -11.19 13.69
N LEU A 57 -9.96 -10.32 13.10
CA LEU A 57 -8.63 -9.98 13.61
C LEU A 57 -8.74 -9.22 14.95
N LEU A 58 -9.51 -8.12 14.98
CA LEU A 58 -9.48 -7.12 16.06
C LEU A 58 -10.45 -7.39 17.23
N LYS A 59 -11.57 -8.10 17.01
CA LYS A 59 -12.60 -8.39 18.03
C LYS A 59 -12.66 -9.91 18.31
N PRO A 60 -11.94 -10.43 19.34
CA PRO A 60 -11.89 -11.88 19.62
C PRO A 60 -13.26 -12.54 19.85
N ASN A 61 -14.22 -11.83 20.47
CA ASN A 61 -15.55 -12.36 20.76
C ASN A 61 -16.40 -12.63 19.51
N LEU A 62 -16.13 -11.94 18.39
CA LEU A 62 -16.84 -12.09 17.13
C LEU A 62 -16.13 -13.06 16.16
N ARG A 63 -15.14 -13.82 16.66
CA ARG A 63 -14.53 -14.90 15.89
C ARG A 63 -15.48 -16.11 15.83
N PRO A 64 -15.40 -16.94 14.78
CA PRO A 64 -16.23 -18.14 14.66
C PRO A 64 -16.05 -19.10 15.86
N LYS A 65 -17.16 -19.49 16.49
CA LYS A 65 -17.16 -20.22 17.77
C LYS A 65 -16.66 -21.68 17.68
N TYR A 66 -16.58 -22.25 16.49
CA TYR A 66 -16.07 -23.62 16.30
C TYR A 66 -14.53 -23.69 16.37
N LEU A 67 -13.81 -22.55 16.27
CA LEU A 67 -12.35 -22.50 16.29
C LEU A 67 -11.81 -22.91 17.67
N GLN A 68 -11.03 -23.99 17.69
CA GLN A 68 -10.31 -24.40 18.90
C GLN A 68 -9.17 -23.42 19.21
N HIS A 69 -8.79 -23.26 20.48
CA HIS A 69 -7.75 -22.31 20.89
C HIS A 69 -6.41 -22.52 20.16
N GLU A 70 -6.07 -23.77 19.81
CA GLU A 70 -4.86 -24.14 19.06
C GLU A 70 -4.91 -23.72 17.58
N GLU A 71 -6.10 -23.66 16.98
CA GLU A 71 -6.30 -23.32 15.56
C GLU A 71 -6.30 -21.80 15.31
N ILE A 72 -6.53 -20.98 16.35
CA ILE A 72 -6.64 -19.51 16.24
C ILE A 72 -5.38 -18.91 15.59
N ASP A 73 -4.18 -19.36 15.95
CA ASP A 73 -2.92 -18.85 15.38
C ASP A 73 -2.81 -19.14 13.88
N GLY A 74 -3.21 -20.34 13.46
CA GLY A 74 -3.25 -20.73 12.04
C GLY A 74 -4.26 -19.88 11.27
N PHE A 75 -5.45 -19.69 11.85
CA PHE A 75 -6.52 -18.87 11.29
C PHE A 75 -6.13 -17.39 11.13
N LEU A 76 -5.57 -16.77 12.16
CA LEU A 76 -5.15 -15.35 12.10
C LEU A 76 -4.02 -15.15 11.09
N LYS A 77 -3.04 -16.06 11.01
CA LYS A 77 -2.02 -16.05 9.94
C LYS A 77 -2.65 -16.12 8.55
N LYS A 78 -3.61 -17.05 8.37
CA LYS A 78 -4.31 -17.25 7.09
C LYS A 78 -4.97 -15.96 6.62
N ILE A 79 -5.71 -15.28 7.51
CA ILE A 79 -6.32 -13.96 7.22
C ILE A 79 -5.25 -12.92 6.83
N ILE A 80 -4.13 -12.84 7.54
CA ILE A 80 -3.07 -11.86 7.23
C ILE A 80 -2.49 -12.11 5.83
N PHE A 81 -2.23 -13.38 5.47
CA PHE A 81 -1.76 -13.72 4.12
C PHE A 81 -2.83 -13.44 3.05
N GLU A 82 -4.11 -13.68 3.33
CA GLU A 82 -5.22 -13.37 2.42
C GLU A 82 -5.39 -11.87 2.19
N LEU A 83 -5.22 -11.04 3.22
CA LEU A 83 -5.19 -9.57 3.09
C LEU A 83 -3.98 -9.09 2.27
N VAL A 84 -2.84 -9.78 2.30
CA VAL A 84 -1.69 -9.46 1.44
C VAL A 84 -2.00 -9.69 -0.05
N LEU A 85 -2.93 -10.56 -0.42
CA LEU A 85 -3.34 -10.77 -1.81
C LEU A 85 -3.95 -9.51 -2.48
N LEU A 86 -4.28 -8.49 -1.70
CA LEU A 86 -4.68 -7.17 -2.23
C LEU A 86 -3.49 -6.39 -2.82
N PHE A 87 -2.26 -6.70 -2.43
CA PHE A 87 -1.06 -6.08 -3.02
C PHE A 87 -0.57 -6.81 -4.27
N ASN A 88 -1.19 -7.94 -4.66
CA ASN A 88 -0.90 -8.62 -5.92
C ASN A 88 -1.48 -7.83 -7.11
N PRO A 89 -0.81 -7.85 -8.28
CA PRO A 89 -1.31 -7.20 -9.48
C PRO A 89 -2.63 -7.83 -9.93
N ARG A 90 -3.54 -6.98 -10.42
CA ARG A 90 -4.90 -7.38 -10.81
C ARG A 90 -5.16 -6.91 -12.24
N PRO A 91 -5.61 -7.78 -13.15
CA PRO A 91 -6.14 -7.30 -14.40
C PRO A 91 -7.35 -6.41 -14.10
N TYR A 92 -7.41 -5.23 -14.74
CA TYR A 92 -8.69 -4.58 -14.99
C TYR A 92 -9.58 -5.59 -15.70
N SER A 93 -10.85 -5.66 -15.31
CA SER A 93 -11.80 -6.48 -16.05
C SER A 93 -12.11 -5.76 -17.36
N THR A 94 -11.44 -6.17 -18.44
CA THR A 94 -11.80 -5.82 -19.82
C THR A 94 -13.11 -6.50 -20.24
N THR A 95 -14.14 -6.40 -19.41
CA THR A 95 -15.54 -6.65 -19.75
C THR A 95 -16.02 -5.56 -20.71
N GLY A 96 -15.65 -5.70 -21.97
CA GLY A 96 -16.22 -4.99 -23.11
C GLY A 96 -15.38 -3.84 -23.70
N ALA A 97 -14.71 -3.05 -22.87
CA ALA A 97 -13.85 -1.96 -23.34
C ALA A 97 -12.40 -2.44 -23.49
N ILE A 98 -11.99 -2.72 -24.72
CA ILE A 98 -10.57 -2.63 -25.09
C ILE A 98 -10.18 -1.18 -24.85
N SER A 99 -9.23 -0.91 -23.94
CA SER A 99 -8.61 0.41 -23.89
C SER A 99 -7.80 0.57 -25.18
N THR A 100 -8.32 1.37 -26.11
CA THR A 100 -7.68 1.70 -27.39
C THR A 100 -6.46 2.62 -27.22
N ASP A 101 -6.17 3.03 -25.99
CA ASP A 101 -5.16 4.03 -25.64
C ASP A 101 -3.84 3.39 -25.16
N ILE A 102 -3.64 2.09 -25.44
CA ILE A 102 -2.29 1.55 -25.54
C ILE A 102 -1.76 1.97 -26.93
N PRO A 103 -0.88 2.98 -27.05
CA PRO A 103 -0.21 3.23 -28.32
C PRO A 103 0.52 1.95 -28.70
N LYS A 104 0.24 1.43 -29.90
CA LYS A 104 0.99 0.30 -30.47
C LYS A 104 2.49 0.61 -30.29
N PRO A 105 3.30 -0.34 -29.79
CA PRO A 105 4.74 -0.16 -29.84
C PRO A 105 5.09 0.12 -31.30
N LEU A 106 5.79 1.23 -31.54
CA LEU A 106 6.36 1.53 -32.84
C LEU A 106 7.33 0.39 -33.13
N ILE A 107 6.90 -0.50 -34.03
CA ILE A 107 7.82 -1.37 -34.75
C ILE A 107 8.60 -0.39 -35.62
N GLU A 108 9.77 0.02 -35.14
CA GLU A 108 10.73 0.72 -35.97
C GLU A 108 11.12 -0.25 -37.09
N ASP A 109 10.77 0.10 -38.33
CA ASP A 109 11.23 -0.62 -39.50
C ASP A 109 12.77 -0.68 -39.46
N PRO A 110 13.40 -1.83 -39.80
CA PRO A 110 14.84 -1.97 -39.71
C PRO A 110 15.52 -0.97 -40.65
N VAL A 111 16.15 0.05 -40.07
CA VAL A 111 16.92 1.06 -40.81
C VAL A 111 18.02 0.35 -41.61
N PRO A 112 18.04 0.48 -42.95
CA PRO A 112 19.10 -0.12 -43.75
C PRO A 112 20.42 0.58 -43.46
N VAL A 113 21.41 -0.21 -43.05
CA VAL A 113 22.77 0.25 -42.70
C VAL A 113 23.42 0.99 -43.88
N PRO A 114 23.76 2.29 -43.76
CA PRO A 114 24.61 2.97 -44.73
C PRO A 114 26.07 2.53 -44.54
N ILE A 115 26.73 2.20 -45.65
CA ILE A 115 28.11 1.69 -45.68
C ILE A 115 29.11 2.81 -45.33
N GLU A 116 30.14 2.47 -44.55
CA GLU A 116 31.28 3.35 -44.21
C GLU A 116 32.02 3.87 -45.45
N LEU A 117 32.33 5.17 -45.45
CA LEU A 117 33.45 5.76 -46.20
C LEU A 117 33.98 7.01 -45.46
N GLU A 118 35.18 6.89 -44.92
CA GLU A 118 36.04 7.96 -44.38
C GLU A 118 36.83 8.70 -45.51
N PRO A 119 37.62 9.78 -45.24
CA PRO A 119 37.46 10.89 -44.28
C PRO A 119 37.84 12.29 -44.88
N THR A 120 37.92 13.33 -44.01
CA THR A 120 38.62 14.64 -44.16
C THR A 120 37.88 15.83 -44.84
N PRO A 121 38.32 17.11 -44.65
CA PRO A 121 38.18 17.86 -43.38
C PRO A 121 37.71 19.34 -43.54
N GLU A 122 37.74 20.08 -42.41
CA GLU A 122 37.88 21.56 -42.25
C GLU A 122 36.69 22.42 -41.73
N ASN A 123 36.99 23.14 -40.62
CA ASN A 123 36.68 24.56 -40.32
C ASN A 123 35.20 25.05 -40.36
N SER A 124 34.56 25.49 -39.27
CA SER A 124 35.00 26.67 -38.51
C SER A 124 34.07 27.09 -37.32
N ALA A 125 34.70 27.55 -36.23
CA ALA A 125 34.35 28.63 -35.30
C ALA A 125 32.87 29.01 -34.92
N SER A 126 32.50 28.66 -33.68
CA SER A 126 31.95 29.58 -32.64
C SER A 126 30.60 30.33 -32.80
N LYS A 127 29.73 30.27 -31.77
CA LYS A 127 29.43 31.41 -30.88
C LYS A 127 28.51 31.09 -29.68
N ILE A 128 28.78 31.79 -28.58
CA ILE A 128 28.02 31.83 -27.32
C ILE A 128 26.88 32.85 -27.42
N LYS A 129 25.73 32.64 -26.73
CA LYS A 129 24.97 33.75 -26.10
C LYS A 129 23.98 33.30 -25.00
N ARG A 130 23.86 34.14 -23.96
CA ARG A 130 22.96 34.04 -22.79
C ARG A 130 21.76 35.00 -22.93
N GLY A 131 20.69 34.76 -22.17
CA GLY A 131 19.60 35.69 -21.81
C GLY A 131 18.40 34.88 -21.30
N ILE A 132 17.84 35.00 -20.08
CA ILE A 132 17.52 36.10 -19.15
C ILE A 132 16.23 36.88 -19.50
N LEU A 133 15.15 36.50 -18.79
CA LEU A 133 14.03 37.27 -18.21
C LEU A 133 13.40 38.50 -18.90
N GLY A 134 12.06 38.46 -18.95
CA GLY A 134 11.14 39.62 -18.88
C GLY A 134 9.92 39.46 -19.81
N PHE A 135 8.73 40.00 -19.57
CA PHE A 135 8.03 40.63 -18.43
C PHE A 135 6.65 41.10 -19.00
N LYS A 136 5.66 41.41 -18.15
CA LYS A 136 4.32 42.03 -18.43
C LYS A 136 3.20 41.06 -18.90
N SER A 137 2.00 41.03 -18.27
CA SER A 137 1.01 42.09 -17.94
C SER A 137 0.14 42.44 -19.17
N GLN A 138 -1.20 42.55 -19.15
CA GLN A 138 -2.14 42.95 -18.08
C GLN A 138 -3.62 42.60 -18.46
N MET A 139 -4.55 42.58 -17.48
CA MET A 139 -5.95 43.14 -17.46
C MET A 139 -6.79 43.33 -18.76
N ASN A 140 -8.14 43.31 -18.78
CA ASN A 140 -9.18 43.49 -17.73
C ASN A 140 -10.61 43.15 -18.25
N LYS A 141 -11.56 42.85 -17.34
CA LYS A 141 -12.97 43.38 -17.17
C LYS A 141 -13.89 43.65 -18.40
N SER A 142 -15.24 43.58 -18.31
CA SER A 142 -16.20 43.28 -17.22
C SER A 142 -17.66 43.19 -17.71
N SER A 143 -18.59 42.80 -16.80
CA SER A 143 -20.04 43.16 -16.71
C SER A 143 -20.99 42.63 -17.80
N SER A 144 -22.26 42.24 -17.56
CA SER A 144 -23.11 42.05 -16.34
C SER A 144 -24.38 41.23 -16.74
N ALA A 145 -25.38 40.84 -15.95
CA ALA A 145 -25.85 41.27 -14.61
C ALA A 145 -26.58 40.13 -13.81
N LYS A 146 -27.76 40.43 -13.24
CA LYS A 146 -28.75 39.64 -12.44
C LYS A 146 -30.12 40.38 -12.56
N PRO A 147 -31.28 39.99 -11.96
CA PRO A 147 -31.60 38.93 -10.97
C PRO A 147 -32.72 37.95 -11.48
N SER A 148 -33.45 37.08 -10.75
CA SER A 148 -33.88 37.00 -9.33
C SER A 148 -34.47 35.62 -8.91
N ILE A 149 -34.20 35.17 -7.66
CA ILE A 149 -35.12 34.62 -6.59
C ILE A 149 -36.18 33.55 -7.03
N SER A 150 -36.36 32.34 -6.44
CA SER A 150 -36.29 31.86 -5.02
C SER A 150 -36.19 30.32 -4.89
N SER A 151 -35.78 29.82 -3.69
CA SER A 151 -35.90 28.44 -3.13
C SER A 151 -35.21 27.28 -3.90
N THR A 152 -34.53 26.30 -3.28
CA THR A 152 -34.61 25.79 -1.89
C THR A 152 -33.23 25.34 -1.36
N GLU A 153 -32.99 25.54 -0.07
CA GLU A 153 -31.91 24.94 0.75
C GLU A 153 -32.17 23.42 0.96
N ASP A 154 -31.24 22.51 1.26
CA ASP A 154 -29.77 22.52 1.31
C ASP A 154 -29.24 21.08 1.18
N SER A 155 -27.92 20.86 1.21
CA SER A 155 -27.23 19.54 1.31
C SER A 155 -26.92 18.75 0.02
N GLN A 156 -26.44 19.42 -1.02
CA GLN A 156 -25.55 18.74 -1.98
C GLN A 156 -24.13 18.63 -1.39
N GLN A 157 -23.85 17.50 -0.72
CA GLN A 157 -22.47 17.10 -0.46
C GLN A 157 -21.74 16.95 -1.80
N ASN A 158 -20.63 17.67 -1.98
CA ASN A 158 -19.68 17.44 -3.07
C ASN A 158 -19.07 16.04 -2.93
N LYS A 159 -19.75 15.02 -3.43
CA LYS A 159 -19.18 13.69 -3.64
C LYS A 159 -18.17 13.78 -4.77
N VAL A 160 -16.91 14.03 -4.40
CA VAL A 160 -15.76 13.79 -5.27
C VAL A 160 -15.88 12.36 -5.80
N ALA A 161 -16.04 12.23 -7.11
CA ALA A 161 -16.26 10.95 -7.77
C ALA A 161 -14.92 10.21 -7.90
N TYR A 162 -14.49 9.56 -6.81
CA TYR A 162 -13.27 8.76 -6.79
C TYR A 162 -13.31 7.67 -7.87
N THR A 163 -12.23 7.62 -8.63
CA THR A 163 -11.95 6.54 -9.57
C THR A 163 -11.78 5.20 -8.83
N PRO A 164 -12.01 4.05 -9.50
CA PRO A 164 -11.81 2.73 -8.87
C PRO A 164 -10.40 2.54 -8.30
N THR A 165 -9.37 3.10 -8.94
CA THR A 165 -7.96 3.05 -8.52
C THR A 165 -7.69 3.84 -7.24
N GLU A 166 -8.27 5.04 -7.09
CA GLU A 166 -8.18 5.84 -5.86
C GLU A 166 -8.88 5.11 -4.71
N LYS A 167 -10.11 4.62 -4.93
CA LYS A 167 -10.83 3.79 -3.94
C LYS A 167 -10.01 2.56 -3.52
N TYR A 168 -9.34 1.91 -4.48
CA TYR A 168 -8.50 0.75 -4.22
C TYR A 168 -7.25 1.13 -3.40
N THR A 169 -6.63 2.25 -3.73
CA THR A 169 -5.46 2.79 -3.00
C THR A 169 -5.81 3.11 -1.54
N GLU A 170 -6.98 3.72 -1.28
CA GLU A 170 -7.48 3.94 0.08
C GLU A 170 -7.81 2.64 0.83
N LEU A 171 -8.27 1.59 0.11
CA LEU A 171 -8.44 0.26 0.68
C LEU A 171 -7.09 -0.36 1.09
N LEU A 172 -6.05 -0.26 0.25
CA LEU A 172 -4.70 -0.72 0.59
C LEU A 172 -4.14 0.01 1.82
N LYS A 173 -4.30 1.34 1.89
CA LYS A 173 -3.95 2.13 3.08
C LYS A 173 -4.68 1.64 4.32
N THR A 174 -5.98 1.34 4.21
CA THR A 174 -6.79 0.78 5.31
C THR A 174 -6.23 -0.56 5.79
N VAL A 175 -5.81 -1.46 4.89
CA VAL A 175 -5.20 -2.77 5.24
C VAL A 175 -3.86 -2.58 5.96
N LEU A 176 -3.01 -1.65 5.54
CA LEU A 176 -1.76 -1.33 6.23
C LEU A 176 -2.01 -0.78 7.65
N MET A 177 -3.07 0.02 7.85
CA MET A 177 -3.48 0.45 9.18
C MET A 177 -3.97 -0.72 10.05
N ILE A 178 -4.74 -1.66 9.50
CA ILE A 178 -5.18 -2.86 10.24
C ILE A 178 -3.98 -3.65 10.76
N PHE A 179 -2.95 -3.86 9.92
CA PHE A 179 -1.71 -4.51 10.35
C PHE A 179 -0.99 -3.75 11.47
N THR A 180 -0.91 -2.43 11.38
CA THR A 180 -0.32 -1.60 12.43
C THR A 180 -1.08 -1.72 13.75
N VAL A 181 -2.42 -1.54 13.71
CA VAL A 181 -3.31 -1.70 14.87
C VAL A 181 -3.18 -3.09 15.49
N LEU A 182 -3.09 -4.15 14.69
CA LEU A 182 -2.92 -5.53 15.16
C LEU A 182 -1.63 -5.69 16.00
N THR A 183 -0.55 -4.97 15.68
CA THR A 183 0.67 -4.96 16.51
C THR A 183 0.58 -4.07 17.76
N ARG A 184 -0.45 -3.22 17.87
CA ARG A 184 -0.74 -2.41 19.07
C ARG A 184 -1.59 -3.15 20.11
N ILE A 185 -2.30 -4.22 19.74
CA ILE A 185 -3.21 -4.91 20.66
C ILE A 185 -2.42 -5.54 21.81
N SER A 186 -2.56 -4.94 22.99
CA SER A 186 -1.96 -5.44 24.22
C SER A 186 -2.65 -6.75 24.63
N SER A 187 -1.95 -7.87 24.49
CA SER A 187 -2.34 -9.14 25.09
C SER A 187 -1.09 -9.90 25.55
N ASN A 188 -1.17 -10.49 26.75
CA ASN A 188 -0.09 -11.25 27.41
C ASN A 188 0.18 -12.62 26.77
N ASN A 189 -0.03 -12.73 25.46
CA ASN A 189 -0.33 -13.99 24.79
C ASN A 189 0.82 -14.46 23.91
N ILE A 190 1.07 -15.77 23.94
CA ILE A 190 2.13 -16.44 23.16
C ILE A 190 1.98 -16.15 21.66
N TRP A 191 0.73 -16.06 21.17
CA TRP A 191 0.41 -15.74 19.78
C TRP A 191 0.84 -14.33 19.33
N ARG A 192 1.07 -13.38 20.25
CA ARG A 192 1.56 -12.03 19.91
C ARG A 192 2.87 -12.09 19.12
N LYS A 193 3.85 -12.89 19.54
CA LYS A 193 5.15 -13.00 18.84
C LYS A 193 4.97 -13.56 17.43
N THR A 194 4.23 -14.65 17.34
CA THR A 194 3.95 -15.36 16.08
C THR A 194 3.21 -14.47 15.07
N ILE A 195 2.15 -13.79 15.51
CA ILE A 195 1.35 -12.92 14.64
C ILE A 195 2.12 -11.67 14.24
N ILE A 196 2.85 -11.02 15.16
CA ILE A 196 3.67 -9.86 14.83
C ILE A 196 4.78 -10.23 13.83
N GLN A 197 5.44 -11.39 13.97
CA GLN A 197 6.39 -11.89 12.98
C GLN A 197 5.76 -12.13 11.60
N THR A 198 4.54 -12.68 11.55
CA THR A 198 3.78 -12.83 10.29
C THR A 198 3.47 -11.46 9.69
N VAL A 199 3.00 -10.49 10.48
CA VAL A 199 2.73 -9.13 10.01
C VAL A 199 4.00 -8.45 9.47
N VAL A 200 5.15 -8.57 10.15
CA VAL A 200 6.41 -8.02 9.60
C VAL A 200 6.77 -8.68 8.27
N LYS A 201 6.73 -10.00 8.17
CA LYS A 201 7.07 -10.70 6.91
C LYS A 201 6.14 -10.24 5.77
N SER A 202 4.85 -10.11 6.06
CA SER A 202 3.85 -9.58 5.14
C SER A 202 4.14 -8.13 4.72
N ILE A 203 4.34 -7.19 5.65
CA ILE A 203 4.64 -5.79 5.30
C ILE A 203 6.01 -5.69 4.59
N THR A 204 7.01 -6.50 4.96
CA THR A 204 8.31 -6.53 4.26
C THR A 204 8.15 -6.97 2.81
N GLY A 205 7.33 -7.99 2.55
CA GLY A 205 7.03 -8.44 1.18
C GLY A 205 6.25 -7.39 0.38
N VAL A 206 5.25 -6.75 1.00
CA VAL A 206 4.50 -5.63 0.37
C VAL A 206 5.40 -4.43 0.11
N ALA A 207 6.27 -4.07 1.04
CA ALA A 207 7.26 -2.99 0.89
C ALA A 207 8.25 -3.30 -0.24
N ASP A 208 8.77 -4.53 -0.31
CA ASP A 208 9.63 -4.93 -1.41
C ASP A 208 8.91 -4.86 -2.76
N PHE A 209 7.71 -5.44 -2.87
CA PHE A 209 6.92 -5.41 -4.10
C PHE A 209 6.61 -3.98 -4.58
N CYS A 210 6.13 -3.10 -3.69
CA CYS A 210 5.68 -1.76 -4.05
C CYS A 210 6.80 -0.71 -4.15
N LEU A 211 7.90 -0.83 -3.39
CA LEU A 211 8.96 0.18 -3.35
C LEU A 211 10.13 -0.14 -4.29
N LYS A 212 10.37 -1.41 -4.64
CA LYS A 212 11.44 -1.82 -5.58
C LYS A 212 11.14 -1.41 -7.02
N GLN A 213 9.85 -1.26 -7.36
CA GLN A 213 9.37 -0.86 -8.69
C GLN A 213 9.99 0.45 -9.18
N GLY A 214 10.71 0.37 -10.31
CA GLY A 214 11.37 1.52 -10.94
C GLY A 214 12.86 1.64 -10.66
N ASN A 215 13.46 0.67 -9.94
CA ASN A 215 14.92 0.61 -9.79
C ASN A 215 15.57 -0.03 -11.04
N GLU A 216 16.65 0.57 -11.54
CA GLU A 216 17.47 0.03 -12.62
C GLU A 216 18.11 -1.33 -12.25
N ASN A 217 18.40 -1.54 -10.97
CA ASN A 217 18.98 -2.78 -10.43
C ASN A 217 17.89 -3.75 -9.93
N GLU A 218 16.66 -3.65 -10.45
CA GLU A 218 15.58 -4.53 -10.04
C GLU A 218 15.74 -5.92 -10.66
N GLU A 219 16.11 -6.91 -9.84
CA GLU A 219 15.86 -8.32 -10.14
C GLU A 219 14.33 -8.55 -10.21
N ILE A 220 13.76 -8.43 -11.42
CA ILE A 220 12.34 -8.69 -11.70
C ILE A 220 12.19 -10.16 -12.09
N ILE A 221 11.27 -10.88 -11.44
CA ILE A 221 10.85 -12.23 -11.89
C ILE A 221 10.06 -12.08 -13.19
N ASP A 222 10.35 -12.86 -14.23
CA ASP A 222 9.77 -12.69 -15.58
C ASP A 222 8.23 -12.52 -15.60
N PHE A 223 7.53 -13.23 -14.72
CA PHE A 223 6.09 -13.10 -14.53
C PHE A 223 5.68 -11.67 -14.10
N GLU A 224 6.35 -11.08 -13.11
CA GLU A 224 6.06 -9.71 -12.65
C GLU A 224 6.33 -8.65 -13.73
N LYS A 225 7.33 -8.88 -14.58
CA LYS A 225 7.70 -7.97 -15.68
C LYS A 225 6.51 -7.73 -16.62
N ILE A 226 5.76 -8.78 -16.93
CA ILE A 226 4.56 -8.70 -17.78
C ILE A 226 3.51 -7.79 -17.12
N TYR A 227 3.11 -8.08 -15.87
CA TYR A 227 2.07 -7.29 -15.19
C TYR A 227 2.45 -5.81 -15.04
N ARG A 228 3.70 -5.53 -14.66
CA ARG A 228 4.21 -4.16 -14.49
C ARG A 228 4.29 -3.37 -15.79
N GLN A 229 4.41 -4.04 -16.94
CA GLN A 229 4.34 -3.41 -18.27
C GLN A 229 2.90 -3.23 -18.76
N THR A 230 1.98 -4.13 -18.40
CA THR A 230 0.58 -4.08 -18.87
C THR A 230 -0.36 -3.23 -18.00
N ASP A 231 -0.06 -3.05 -16.71
CA ASP A 231 -0.98 -2.41 -15.75
C ASP A 231 -0.44 -1.04 -15.28
N PRO A 232 -0.98 0.09 -15.81
CA PRO A 232 -0.55 1.43 -15.41
C PRO A 232 -0.97 1.81 -13.98
N MET A 233 -1.83 1.03 -13.30
CA MET A 233 -2.23 1.31 -11.92
C MET A 233 -1.03 1.27 -10.96
N TRP A 234 -0.18 0.25 -11.07
CA TRP A 234 0.87 -0.01 -10.08
C TRP A 234 1.94 1.08 -10.03
N ALA A 235 2.24 1.70 -11.17
CA ALA A 235 3.17 2.82 -11.26
C ALA A 235 2.79 3.98 -10.32
N GLY A 236 1.49 4.23 -10.12
CA GLY A 236 0.98 5.22 -9.17
C GLY A 236 0.88 4.70 -7.73
N VAL A 237 0.39 3.47 -7.55
CA VAL A 237 0.11 2.88 -6.22
C VAL A 237 1.33 2.90 -5.30
N GLY A 238 2.50 2.42 -5.78
CA GLY A 238 3.71 2.36 -4.96
C GLY A 238 4.12 3.72 -4.40
N THR A 239 3.92 4.79 -5.16
CA THR A 239 4.16 6.16 -4.71
C THR A 239 3.09 6.61 -3.72
N SER A 240 1.80 6.40 -4.02
CA SER A 240 0.66 6.83 -3.20
C SER A 240 0.54 6.14 -1.84
N ILE A 241 1.14 4.96 -1.66
CA ILE A 241 1.19 4.26 -0.37
C ILE A 241 2.54 4.37 0.35
N SER A 242 3.61 4.83 -0.32
CA SER A 242 4.99 4.74 0.19
C SER A 242 5.19 5.30 1.60
N GLU A 243 4.74 6.53 1.88
CA GLU A 243 4.85 7.19 3.19
C GLU A 243 4.18 6.37 4.30
N LEU A 244 2.90 6.00 4.11
CA LEU A 244 2.15 5.21 5.09
C LEU A 244 2.74 3.79 5.25
N LEU A 245 3.23 3.21 4.17
CA LEU A 245 3.89 1.91 4.15
C LEU A 245 5.21 1.93 4.94
N MET A 246 6.05 2.95 4.76
CA MET A 246 7.29 3.12 5.52
C MET A 246 7.02 3.41 7.00
N LYS A 247 6.06 4.30 7.31
CA LYS A 247 5.66 4.62 8.69
C LYS A 247 5.16 3.37 9.42
N ASN A 248 4.27 2.61 8.80
CA ASN A 248 3.72 1.37 9.34
C ASN A 248 4.78 0.26 9.41
N PHE A 249 5.65 0.13 8.39
CA PHE A 249 6.76 -0.82 8.38
C PHE A 249 7.67 -0.59 9.60
N PHE A 250 8.15 0.64 9.81
CA PHE A 250 9.01 0.95 10.94
C PHE A 250 8.28 0.74 12.27
N GLU A 251 7.04 1.23 12.42
CA GLU A 251 6.30 1.04 13.67
C GLU A 251 6.14 -0.45 14.02
N VAL A 252 5.72 -1.28 13.07
CA VAL A 252 5.56 -2.74 13.26
C VAL A 252 6.93 -3.37 13.55
N TRP A 253 7.97 -3.01 12.81
CA TRP A 253 9.33 -3.52 13.00
C TRP A 253 9.85 -3.28 14.41
N PHE A 254 9.80 -2.04 14.90
CA PHE A 254 10.30 -1.70 16.23
C PHE A 254 9.44 -2.28 17.37
N ARG A 255 8.14 -2.51 17.15
CA ARG A 255 7.23 -3.19 18.12
C ARG A 255 7.46 -4.69 18.27
N THR A 256 8.21 -5.33 17.37
CA THR A 256 8.42 -6.78 17.39
C THR A 256 9.20 -7.28 18.59
N GLU A 257 10.07 -6.44 19.15
CA GLU A 257 11.10 -6.84 20.11
C GLU A 257 12.03 -7.96 19.57
N THR A 258 11.97 -8.30 18.27
CA THR A 258 12.77 -9.37 17.67
C THR A 258 14.13 -8.85 17.25
N VAL A 259 15.14 -9.16 18.06
CA VAL A 259 16.56 -8.94 17.75
C VAL A 259 17.07 -10.06 16.82
N ASP A 260 16.39 -10.29 15.69
CA ASP A 260 16.83 -11.25 14.67
C ASP A 260 17.73 -10.56 13.65
N ASP A 261 19.03 -10.81 13.76
CA ASP A 261 20.06 -10.31 12.85
C ASP A 261 19.77 -10.65 11.37
N LYS A 262 19.08 -11.76 11.09
CA LYS A 262 18.69 -12.13 9.71
C LYS A 262 17.60 -11.22 9.18
N MET A 263 16.64 -10.85 10.04
CA MET A 263 15.60 -9.87 9.69
C MET A 263 16.25 -8.50 9.45
N TRP A 264 17.13 -8.04 10.36
CA TRP A 264 17.84 -6.77 10.17
C TRP A 264 18.71 -6.75 8.89
N SER A 265 19.48 -7.80 8.65
CA SER A 265 20.30 -7.96 7.44
C SER A 265 19.44 -7.95 6.17
N THR A 266 18.27 -8.59 6.23
CA THR A 266 17.28 -8.56 5.14
C THR A 266 16.78 -7.14 4.89
N LEU A 267 16.42 -6.39 5.94
CA LEU A 267 15.99 -5.00 5.80
C LEU A 267 17.07 -4.11 5.18
N ILE A 268 18.31 -4.19 5.67
CA ILE A 268 19.44 -3.42 5.13
C ILE A 268 19.73 -3.80 3.67
N TYR A 269 19.59 -5.08 3.30
CA TYR A 269 19.68 -5.53 1.91
C TYR A 269 18.57 -4.91 1.04
N ARG A 270 17.32 -4.93 1.50
CA ARG A 270 16.16 -4.42 0.75
C ARG A 270 16.14 -2.90 0.61
N ILE A 271 16.51 -2.15 1.64
CA ILE A 271 16.55 -0.67 1.59
C ILE A 271 17.40 -0.16 0.42
N LYS A 272 18.51 -0.81 0.08
CA LYS A 272 19.36 -0.46 -1.09
C LYS A 272 18.59 -0.43 -2.41
N PHE A 273 17.52 -1.22 -2.53
CA PHE A 273 16.67 -1.22 -3.72
C PHE A 273 15.54 -0.19 -3.64
N TRP A 274 15.19 0.30 -2.45
CA TRP A 274 14.11 1.27 -2.24
C TRP A 274 14.60 2.73 -2.25
N THR A 275 15.91 2.97 -2.05
CA THR A 275 16.52 4.32 -1.97
C THR A 275 16.46 5.16 -3.24
N HIS A 276 16.03 4.59 -4.38
CA HIS A 276 15.73 5.39 -5.58
C HIS A 276 14.50 6.30 -5.38
N ARG A 277 13.65 6.00 -4.38
CA ARG A 277 12.52 6.84 -3.96
C ARG A 277 12.96 7.79 -2.85
N SER A 278 12.95 9.09 -3.13
CA SER A 278 13.35 10.14 -2.18
C SER A 278 12.58 10.10 -0.86
N GLN A 279 11.29 9.78 -0.89
CA GLN A 279 10.45 9.61 0.30
C GLN A 279 11.02 8.52 1.24
N VAL A 280 11.42 7.37 0.70
CA VAL A 280 12.01 6.28 1.49
C VAL A 280 13.31 6.72 2.15
N VAL A 281 14.15 7.49 1.45
CA VAL A 281 15.38 8.06 2.01
C VAL A 281 15.08 9.00 3.18
N SER A 282 14.05 9.84 3.06
CA SER A 282 13.58 10.74 4.14
C SER A 282 13.08 9.95 5.35
N ASP A 283 12.24 8.93 5.14
CA ASP A 283 11.64 8.13 6.20
C ASP A 283 12.68 7.27 6.92
N VAL A 284 13.59 6.63 6.19
CA VAL A 284 14.73 5.87 6.74
C VAL A 284 15.64 6.78 7.57
N SER A 285 15.93 8.00 7.09
CA SER A 285 16.74 8.98 7.82
C SER A 285 16.05 9.43 9.11
N THR A 286 14.76 9.73 9.04
CA THR A 286 13.93 10.15 10.18
C THR A 286 13.85 9.04 11.24
N ALA A 287 13.62 7.80 10.83
CA ALA A 287 13.62 6.64 11.72
C ALA A 287 15.00 6.44 12.38
N SER A 288 16.09 6.54 11.61
CA SER A 288 17.47 6.39 12.09
C SER A 288 17.86 7.46 13.11
N VAL A 289 17.51 8.73 12.86
CA VAL A 289 17.73 9.84 13.80
C VAL A 289 16.87 9.67 15.06
N SER A 290 15.61 9.25 14.92
CA SER A 290 14.70 9.03 16.04
C SER A 290 15.19 7.90 16.95
N PHE A 291 15.64 6.80 16.36
CA PHE A 291 16.26 5.68 17.07
C PHE A 291 17.57 6.12 17.76
N THR A 292 18.48 6.76 17.03
CA THR A 292 19.77 7.23 17.58
C THR A 292 19.55 8.20 18.74
N ARG A 293 18.66 9.19 18.60
CA ARG A 293 18.33 10.15 19.66
C ARG A 293 17.78 9.45 20.90
N ARG A 294 16.93 8.43 20.73
CA ARG A 294 16.41 7.63 21.85
C ARG A 294 17.50 6.78 22.51
N SER A 295 18.37 6.13 21.73
CA SER A 295 19.49 5.36 22.25
C SER A 295 20.46 6.23 23.03
N CYS A 296 20.79 7.43 22.54
CA CYS A 296 21.62 8.39 23.28
C CYS A 296 20.98 8.81 24.60
N ARG A 297 19.66 9.05 24.65
CA ARG A 297 18.96 9.33 25.93
C ARG A 297 19.10 8.17 26.91
N ILE A 298 18.84 6.94 26.47
CA ILE A 298 18.92 5.74 27.34
C ILE A 298 20.35 5.50 27.85
N LEU A 299 21.38 5.85 27.06
CA LEU A 299 22.80 5.62 27.41
C LEU A 299 23.44 6.77 28.20
N TYR A 300 22.98 8.01 28.05
CA TYR A 300 23.66 9.21 28.55
C TYR A 300 22.80 10.14 29.42
N ASP A 301 21.45 10.12 29.32
CA ASP A 301 20.61 10.85 30.28
C ASP A 301 20.42 10.00 31.54
N ASN A 302 20.93 10.49 32.68
CA ASN A 302 20.75 9.86 34.00
C ASN A 302 19.31 10.01 34.56
N ASP A 303 18.28 10.13 33.70
CA ASP A 303 16.90 10.31 34.14
C ASP A 303 16.26 8.95 34.50
N PRO A 304 15.99 8.66 35.80
CA PRO A 304 15.43 7.38 36.22
C PRO A 304 14.01 7.12 35.71
N ARG A 305 13.37 8.09 35.04
CA ARG A 305 12.03 7.93 34.43
C ARG A 305 12.08 7.28 33.05
N VAL A 306 13.23 7.31 32.35
CA VAL A 306 13.40 6.67 31.04
C VAL A 306 13.80 5.20 31.22
N GLY A 307 13.00 4.48 32.01
CA GLY A 307 13.20 3.06 32.31
C GLY A 307 13.14 2.19 31.05
N THR A 308 13.88 1.08 31.06
CA THR A 308 14.19 0.18 29.92
C THR A 308 13.00 -0.58 29.31
N GLN A 309 11.76 -0.20 29.62
CA GLN A 309 10.55 -0.93 29.24
C GLN A 309 9.76 -0.19 28.16
N SER A 310 9.65 -0.84 26.99
CA SER A 310 8.85 -0.45 25.80
C SER A 310 9.41 0.63 24.87
N LEU A 311 9.97 0.16 23.73
CA LEU A 311 10.36 0.95 22.55
C LEU A 311 9.12 1.40 21.73
N VAL A 312 8.22 2.20 22.29
CA VAL A 312 7.18 2.88 21.50
C VAL A 312 7.79 4.09 20.80
N LEU A 313 7.97 4.02 19.48
CA LEU A 313 8.38 5.18 18.68
C LEU A 313 7.15 6.01 18.32
N GLU A 314 7.11 7.24 18.86
CA GLU A 314 6.23 8.28 18.34
C GLU A 314 6.88 8.87 17.08
N LEU A 315 6.54 8.30 15.93
CA LEU A 315 6.80 8.94 14.64
C LEU A 315 5.76 10.05 14.46
N GLY A 316 6.20 11.29 14.67
CA GLY A 316 5.44 12.52 14.39
C GLY A 316 4.90 12.59 12.97
#